data_AF-A0A915J019-F1
#
_entry.id   AF-A0A915J019-F1
#
_cell.length_a   1.000
_cell.length_b   1.000
_cell.length_c   1.000
_cell.angle_alpha   90.00
_cell.angle_beta   90.00
_cell.angle_gamma   90.00
#
_symmetry.space_group_name_H-M   'P 1'
#
loop_
_entity.id
_entity.type
_entity.pdbx_description
1 polymer ?
#
loop_
_entity_poly.entity_id
_entity_poly.type
_entity_poly.pdbx_seq_one_letter_code
_entity_poly.pdbx_strand_id
1 'polypeptide(L)' 'MKNCTFGLLIALTIACFALTTAVWCPSNQVYIQQINQCAARVPLGFVCAYNEQCPPRATCKAFMSGSRMCQT' A
#
# COMPACT_ATOMS: atom_id res chain seq x y z
N MET A 1 16.81 -3.25 2.51
CA MET A 1 18.11 -3.24 1.81
C MET A 1 17.90 -3.93 0.46
N LYS A 2 17.84 -3.20 -0.64
CA LYS A 2 17.82 -3.81 -1.98
C LYS A 2 18.53 -2.90 -2.95
N ASN A 3 19.49 -3.52 -3.63
CA ASN A 3 20.57 -2.96 -4.41
C ASN A 3 20.07 -2.12 -5.60
N CYS A 4 20.61 -0.92 -5.73
CA CYS A 4 20.53 -0.13 -6.96
C CYS A 4 21.76 -0.46 -7.81
N THR A 5 21.63 -1.37 -8.77
CA THR A 5 22.68 -1.65 -9.77
C THR A 5 22.11 -1.51 -11.17
N PHE A 6 22.15 -0.29 -11.71
CA PHE A 6 22.20 -0.01 -13.16
C PHE A 6 22.93 1.33 -13.24
N GLY A 7 24.15 1.39 -13.75
CA GLY A 7 24.50 0.94 -15.08
C GLY A 7 24.75 2.19 -15.92
N LEU A 8 25.89 2.83 -15.63
CA LEU A 8 26.77 3.55 -16.55
C LEU A 8 26.18 4.70 -17.41
N LEU A 9 26.76 5.91 -17.19
CA LEU A 9 26.84 7.08 -18.08
C LEU A 9 25.68 8.09 -18.05
N ILE A 10 25.76 9.10 -17.17
CA ILE A 10 26.34 10.43 -17.42
C ILE A 10 26.02 11.28 -16.18
N ALA A 11 27.06 11.80 -15.55
CA ALA A 11 26.97 12.67 -14.39
C ALA A 11 26.33 14.01 -14.76
N LEU A 12 25.19 14.36 -14.16
CA LEU A 12 24.96 15.67 -13.54
C LEU A 12 23.60 15.67 -12.83
N THR A 13 23.57 16.18 -11.62
CA THR A 13 22.42 16.34 -10.71
C THR A 13 21.99 15.08 -9.95
N ILE A 14 22.74 14.90 -8.85
CA ILE A 14 22.31 14.26 -7.62
C ILE A 14 20.95 14.82 -7.24
N ALA A 15 19.92 14.06 -7.55
CA ALA A 15 18.79 13.92 -6.69
C ALA A 15 18.44 12.43 -6.69
N CYS A 16 19.00 11.70 -5.72
CA CYS A 16 18.19 10.71 -5.02
C CYS A 16 17.04 11.51 -4.40
N PHE A 17 16.09 11.95 -5.23
CA PHE A 17 14.75 12.17 -4.75
C PHE A 17 14.44 10.85 -4.04
N ALA A 18 14.17 10.95 -2.75
CA ALA A 18 13.15 10.10 -2.18
C ALA A 18 11.88 10.39 -3.00
N LEU A 19 11.83 9.87 -4.23
CA LEU A 19 10.62 9.62 -4.96
C LEU A 19 9.98 8.60 -4.04
N THR A 20 9.19 9.10 -3.10
CA THR A 20 8.08 8.36 -2.55
C THR A 20 7.41 7.82 -3.78
N THR A 21 7.70 6.57 -4.10
CA THR A 21 7.05 5.87 -5.20
C THR A 21 5.62 5.83 -4.74
N ALA A 22 4.84 6.82 -5.17
CA ALA A 22 3.40 6.74 -5.15
C ALA A 22 3.11 5.55 -6.05
N VAL A 23 3.08 4.35 -5.46
CA VAL A 23 2.79 3.13 -6.18
C VAL A 23 1.41 3.35 -6.76
N TRP A 24 1.37 3.52 -8.08
CA TRP A 24 0.14 3.86 -8.77
C TRP A 24 -0.70 2.59 -8.81
N CYS A 25 -1.62 2.51 -7.86
CA CYS A 25 -2.68 1.51 -7.91
C CYS A 25 -3.81 2.05 -8.79
N PRO A 26 -4.41 1.20 -9.64
CA PRO A 26 -5.54 1.61 -10.46
C PRO A 26 -6.71 2.08 -9.59
N SER A 27 -7.66 2.80 -10.20
CA SER A 27 -8.83 3.34 -9.50
C SER A 27 -9.52 2.28 -8.65
N ASN A 28 -9.86 2.64 -7.41
CA ASN A 28 -10.46 1.77 -6.38
C ASN A 28 -9.51 0.72 -5.74
N GLN A 29 -8.19 0.85 -5.94
CA GLN A 29 -7.18 0.06 -5.23
C GLN A 29 -6.31 0.93 -4.30
N VAL A 30 -5.56 0.26 -3.44
CA VAL A 30 -4.62 0.85 -2.48
C VAL A 30 -3.41 -0.05 -2.33
N TYR A 31 -2.25 0.58 -2.18
CA TYR A 31 -1.00 -0.13 -2.04
C TYR A 31 -0.84 -0.70 -0.62
N ILE A 32 -0.65 -2.01 -0.53
CA ILE A 32 -0.43 -2.72 0.73
C ILE A 32 1.07 -2.97 0.86
N GLN A 33 1.72 -2.26 1.78
CA GLN A 33 3.17 -2.33 1.98
C GLN A 33 3.63 -3.72 2.42
N GLN A 34 2.79 -4.42 3.17
CA GLN A 34 3.05 -5.75 3.75
C GLN A 34 3.22 -6.83 2.68
N ILE A 35 2.53 -6.69 1.54
CA ILE A 35 2.59 -7.64 0.41
C ILE A 35 3.21 -7.01 -0.85
N ASN A 36 3.60 -5.74 -0.79
CA ASN A 36 4.17 -4.99 -1.92
C ASN A 36 3.29 -5.06 -3.19
N GLN A 37 1.97 -5.00 -3.00
CA GLN A 37 0.96 -5.18 -4.05
C GLN A 37 -0.23 -4.24 -3.85
N CYS A 38 -0.95 -3.95 -4.94
CA CYS A 38 -2.22 -3.23 -4.88
C CYS A 38 -3.35 -4.19 -4.55
N ALA A 39 -4.20 -3.81 -3.59
CA ALA A 39 -5.41 -4.53 -3.23
C ALA A 39 -6.63 -3.62 -3.41
N ALA A 40 -7.81 -4.20 -3.60
CA ALA A 40 -9.05 -3.44 -3.66
C ALA A 40 -9.33 -2.74 -2.32
N ARG A 41 -9.80 -1.48 -2.38
CA ARG A 41 -10.39 -0.82 -1.23
C ARG A 41 -11.73 -1.46 -0.90
N VAL A 42 -12.02 -1.61 0.38
CA VAL A 42 -13.27 -2.18 0.88
C VAL A 42 -14.02 -1.16 1.74
N PRO A 43 -15.37 -1.10 1.68
CA PRO A 43 -16.15 -0.18 2.51
C PRO A 43 -16.13 -0.57 4.00
N LEU A 44 -16.63 0.33 4.85
CA LEU A 44 -16.94 -0.01 6.25
C LEU A 44 -17.90 -1.20 6.33
N GLY A 45 -17.66 -2.09 7.28
CA GLY A 45 -18.46 -3.31 7.49
C GLY A 45 -18.15 -4.47 6.54
N PHE A 46 -17.23 -4.28 5.57
CA PHE A 46 -16.78 -5.35 4.68
C PHE A 46 -15.49 -6.00 5.18
N VAL A 47 -15.31 -7.26 4.79
CA VAL A 47 -14.14 -8.06 5.13
C VAL A 47 -12.87 -7.43 4.57
N CYS A 48 -11.82 -7.42 5.38
CA CYS A 48 -10.51 -6.88 5.04
C CYS A 48 -9.40 -7.83 5.48
N ALA A 49 -8.25 -7.75 4.84
CA ALA A 49 -7.02 -8.42 5.28
C ALA A 49 -6.05 -7.41 5.92
N TYR A 50 -6.01 -6.19 5.38
CA TYR A 50 -5.08 -5.14 5.76
C TYR A 50 -5.80 -3.81 6.06
N ASN A 51 -5.20 -2.97 6.91
CA ASN A 51 -5.79 -1.69 7.34
C ASN A 51 -5.92 -0.70 6.20
N GLU A 52 -4.97 -0.72 5.28
CA GLU A 52 -4.87 0.17 4.14
C GLU A 52 -6.04 0.00 3.16
N GLN A 53 -6.67 -1.18 3.16
CA GLN A 53 -7.88 -1.46 2.36
C GLN A 53 -9.10 -0.68 2.86
N CYS A 54 -9.12 -0.31 4.14
CA CYS A 54 -10.24 0.39 4.75
C CYS A 54 -10.25 1.87 4.36
N PRO A 55 -11.43 2.54 4.41
CA PRO A 55 -11.51 3.97 4.21
C PRO A 55 -10.70 4.72 5.27
N PRO A 56 -10.31 5.97 5.00
CA PRO A 56 -9.60 6.79 5.98
C PRO A 56 -10.39 6.84 7.30
N ARG A 57 -9.66 6.73 8.43
CA ARG A 57 -10.21 6.64 9.81
C ARG A 57 -10.87 5.30 10.16
N ALA A 58 -10.82 4.29 9.30
CA ALA A 58 -11.20 2.93 9.63
C ALA A 58 -9.95 2.03 9.74
N THR A 59 -10.05 0.98 10.55
CA THR A 59 -9.01 -0.02 10.76
C THR A 59 -9.58 -1.41 10.51
N CYS A 60 -8.74 -2.34 10.03
CA CYS A 60 -9.12 -3.72 9.81
C CYS A 60 -9.07 -4.48 11.14
N LYS A 61 -10.22 -4.57 11.82
CA LYS A 61 -10.35 -5.15 13.17
C LYS A 61 -10.98 -6.53 13.10
N ALA A 62 -10.64 -7.38 14.07
CA ALA A 62 -11.27 -8.68 14.21
C ALA A 62 -12.77 -8.51 14.49
N PHE A 63 -13.61 -9.26 13.78
CA PHE A 63 -15.06 -9.23 13.98
C PHE A 63 -15.57 -10.54 14.56
N MET A 64 -15.72 -11.58 13.73
CA MET A 64 -16.26 -12.88 14.15
C MET A 64 -15.49 -14.04 13.50
N SER A 65 -15.31 -15.12 14.27
CA SER A 65 -14.79 -16.42 13.82
C SER A 65 -13.58 -16.33 12.87
N GLY A 66 -12.52 -15.65 13.30
CA GLY A 66 -11.28 -15.52 12.53
C GLY A 66 -11.33 -14.52 11.36
N SER A 67 -12.48 -13.89 11.09
CA SER A 67 -12.61 -12.86 10.05
C SER A 67 -12.32 -11.45 10.60
N ARG A 68 -11.78 -10.60 9.74
CA ARG A 68 -11.54 -9.17 10.02
C ARG A 68 -12.37 -8.31 9.09
N MET A 69 -12.83 -7.15 9.57
CA MET A 69 -13.59 -6.21 8.77
C MET A 69 -13.23 -4.77 9.09
N CYS A 70 -13.53 -3.87 8.16
CA CYS A 70 -13.26 -2.45 8.33
C CYS A 70 -14.22 -1.83 9.33
N GLN A 71 -13.66 -1.35 10.45
CA GLN A 71 -14.39 -0.71 11.54
C GLN A 71 -13.70 0.59 11.93
N THR A 72 -14.47 1.59 12.36
CA THR A 72 -13.93 2.80 13.00
C THR A 72 -13.37 2.47 14.39
#